data_AF-A0A822CZG5-F1
#
_entry.id   AF-A0A822CZG5-F1
#
_cell.length_a   1.000
_cell.length_b   1.000
_cell.length_c   1.000
_cell.angle_alpha   90.00
_cell.angle_beta   90.00
_cell.angle_gamma   90.00
#
_symmetry.space_group_name_H-M   'P 1'
#
loop_
_entity.id
_entity.type
_entity.pdbx_description
1 polymer ?
#
loop_
_entity_poly.entity_id
_entity_poly.type
_entity_poly.pdbx_seq_one_letter_code
_entity_poly.pdbx_strand_id
1 'polypeptide(L)' 'SFDIWRMEMENNEAWKKSKCNCPAVFKHYICKHIVGMAIRLKYCKPPSAAKTVPIGEKRKRGRPTKAKAALLIQ' A
#
# COMPACT_ATOMS: atom_id res chain seq x y z
N SER A 1 -8.23 18.48 -10.55
CA SER A 1 -9.55 17.88 -10.75
C SER A 1 -9.65 16.64 -9.88
N PHE A 2 -10.67 16.51 -9.04
CA PHE A 2 -10.91 15.26 -8.32
C PHE A 2 -11.76 14.37 -9.22
N ASP A 3 -11.10 13.63 -10.11
CA ASP A 3 -11.80 12.70 -10.98
C ASP A 3 -12.34 11.54 -10.13
N ILE A 4 -13.63 11.25 -10.28
CA ILE A 4 -14.27 10.13 -9.58
C ILE A 4 -13.71 8.83 -10.14
N TRP A 5 -12.99 8.07 -9.32
CA TRP A 5 -12.43 6.79 -9.71
C TRP A 5 -13.49 5.69 -9.58
N ARG A 6 -13.85 5.07 -10.70
CA ARG A 6 -14.72 3.89 -10.77
C ARG A 6 -13.85 2.63 -10.79
N MET A 7 -14.27 1.62 -10.05
CA MET A 7 -13.59 0.33 -9.99
C MET A 7 -14.57 -0.82 -9.86
N GLU A 8 -14.19 -1.95 -10.45
CA GLU A 8 -14.92 -3.21 -10.44
C GLU A 8 -14.04 -4.25 -9.76
N MET A 9 -14.56 -4.87 -8.69
CA MET A 9 -13.83 -5.82 -7.86
C MET A 9 -14.41 -7.21 -8.03
N GLU A 10 -13.53 -8.21 -8.20
CA GLU A 10 -13.90 -9.63 -8.16
C GLU A 10 -13.84 -10.19 -6.72
N ASN A 11 -14.31 -11.43 -6.56
CA ASN A 11 -14.32 -12.16 -5.29
C ASN A 11 -12.93 -12.30 -4.64
N ASN A 12 -12.93 -12.76 -3.38
CA ASN A 12 -11.79 -12.82 -2.46
C ASN A 12 -10.47 -13.33 -3.05
N GLU A 13 -10.45 -14.33 -3.92
CA GLU A 13 -9.20 -14.87 -4.47
C GLU A 13 -8.68 -14.10 -5.69
N ALA A 14 -9.56 -13.39 -6.39
CA ALA A 14 -9.28 -12.76 -7.67
C ALA A 14 -9.23 -11.23 -7.62
N TRP A 15 -9.26 -10.62 -6.42
CA TRP A 15 -9.23 -9.16 -6.25
C TRP A 15 -8.05 -8.46 -6.94
N LYS A 16 -6.95 -9.16 -7.24
CA LYS A 16 -5.80 -8.61 -7.99
C LYS A 16 -6.11 -8.33 -9.47
N LYS A 17 -7.15 -8.96 -10.03
CA LYS A 17 -7.62 -8.78 -11.41
C LYS A 17 -8.65 -7.65 -11.54
N SER A 18 -9.01 -7.03 -10.42
CA SER A 18 -9.96 -5.92 -10.37
C SER A 18 -9.55 -4.78 -11.29
N LYS A 19 -10.54 -4.12 -11.88
CA LYS A 19 -10.33 -3.01 -12.82
C LYS A 19 -10.56 -1.68 -12.13
N CYS A 20 -9.78 -0.67 -12.49
CA CYS A 20 -9.97 0.70 -12.02
C CYS A 20 -9.73 1.66 -13.20
N ASN A 21 -10.46 2.76 -13.29
CA ASN A 21 -10.25 3.76 -14.34
C ASN A 21 -9.08 4.73 -14.05
N CYS A 22 -8.28 4.51 -12.99
CA CYS A 22 -7.20 5.42 -12.63
C CYS A 22 -5.92 5.20 -13.47
N PRO A 23 -5.18 6.26 -13.83
CA PRO A 23 -3.95 6.18 -14.64
C PRO A 23 -2.91 5.17 -14.12
N ALA A 24 -2.81 5.02 -12.79
CA ALA A 24 -1.85 4.13 -12.15
C ALA A 24 -2.08 2.65 -12.50
N VAL A 25 -3.33 2.23 -12.72
CA VAL A 25 -3.60 0.82 -13.05
C VAL A 25 -3.10 0.47 -14.45
N PHE A 26 -3.14 1.42 -15.39
CA PHE A 26 -2.74 1.16 -16.78
C PHE A 26 -1.23 0.88 -16.89
N LYS A 27 -0.43 1.39 -15.96
CA LYS A 27 1.02 1.18 -15.94
C LYS A 27 1.46 -0.06 -15.17
N HIS A 28 0.77 -0.39 -14.07
CA HIS A 28 1.24 -1.38 -13.10
C HIS A 28 0.26 -2.53 -12.86
N TYR A 29 -0.88 -2.54 -13.55
CA TYR A 29 -2.00 -3.47 -13.38
C TYR A 29 -2.63 -3.49 -11.98
N ILE A 30 -2.07 -2.75 -11.02
CA ILE A 30 -2.54 -2.61 -9.64
C ILE A 30 -2.42 -1.13 -9.24
N CYS A 31 -3.43 -0.60 -8.56
CA CYS A 31 -3.44 0.77 -8.05
C CYS A 31 -3.80 0.84 -6.57
N LYS A 32 -3.55 1.99 -5.94
CA LYS A 32 -3.88 2.24 -4.53
C LYS A 32 -5.38 2.07 -4.21
N HIS A 33 -6.26 2.33 -5.17
CA HIS A 33 -7.70 2.18 -5.00
C HIS A 33 -8.08 0.69 -4.87
N ILE A 34 -7.56 -0.15 -5.78
CA ILE A 34 -7.76 -1.62 -5.73
C ILE A 34 -7.23 -2.19 -4.42
N VAL A 35 -6.00 -1.84 -4.03
CA VAL A 35 -5.38 -2.32 -2.78
C VAL A 35 -6.17 -1.85 -1.56
N GLY A 36 -6.57 -0.57 -1.52
CA GLY A 36 -7.33 -0.01 -0.40
C GLY A 36 -8.69 -0.69 -0.22
N MET A 37 -9.42 -0.92 -1.32
CA MET A 37 -10.70 -1.63 -1.27
C MET A 37 -10.54 -3.10 -0.91
N ALA A 38 -9.51 -3.79 -1.42
CA ALA A 38 -9.23 -5.18 -1.05
C ALA A 38 -8.98 -5.34 0.45
N ILE A 39 -8.26 -4.40 1.06
CA ILE A 39 -8.05 -4.36 2.52
C ILE A 39 -9.38 -4.10 3.24
N ARG A 40 -10.17 -3.13 2.77
CA ARG A 40 -11.46 -2.77 3.38
C ARG A 40 -12.48 -3.92 3.33
N LEU A 41 -12.51 -4.67 2.23
CA LEU A 41 -13.36 -5.83 2.02
C LEU A 41 -12.79 -7.12 2.64
N LYS A 42 -11.63 -7.04 3.30
CA LYS A 42 -10.93 -8.16 3.93
C LYS A 42 -10.49 -9.26 2.95
N TYR A 43 -10.38 -8.95 1.66
CA TYR A 43 -9.84 -9.87 0.65
C TYR A 43 -8.33 -10.04 0.75
N CYS A 44 -7.64 -9.04 1.33
CA CYS A 44 -6.23 -9.17 1.65
C CYS A 44 -5.91 -8.58 3.02
N LYS A 45 -4.90 -9.15 3.67
CA LYS A 45 -4.36 -8.62 4.93
C LYS A 45 -3.18 -7.72 4.59
N PRO A 46 -3.15 -6.47 5.06
CA PRO A 46 -1.98 -5.61 4.88
C PRO A 46 -0.77 -6.22 5.60
N PRO A 47 0.44 -6.07 5.04
CA PRO A 47 1.65 -6.62 5.66
C PRO A 47 1.87 -5.99 7.05
N SER A 48 2.42 -6.77 7.98
CA SER A 48 2.68 -6.30 9.36
C SER A 48 3.57 -5.05 9.39
N ALA A 49 4.54 -4.96 8.47
CA ALA A 49 5.39 -3.79 8.31
C ALA A 49 4.61 -2.51 8.04
N ALA A 50 3.50 -2.56 7.28
CA ALA A 50 2.69 -1.38 6.98
C ALA A 50 1.96 -0.86 8.23
N LYS A 51 1.58 -1.74 9.17
CA LYS A 51 0.96 -1.35 10.44
C LYS A 51 1.89 -0.57 11.36
N THR A 52 3.21 -0.67 11.15
CA THR A 52 4.23 0.08 11.90
C THR A 52 4.50 1.47 11.33
N VAL A 53 3.84 1.83 10.21
CA VAL A 53 3.95 3.17 9.63
C VAL A 53 2.91 4.06 10.29
N PRO A 54 3.32 5.12 11.02
CA PRO A 54 2.36 6.04 11.62
C PRO A 54 1.64 6.83 10.52
N ILE A 55 0.32 7.00 10.67
CA ILE A 55 -0.54 7.76 9.75
C ILE A 55 -0.75 9.15 10.37
N GLY A 56 -0.50 10.21 9.61
CA GLY A 56 -0.71 11.60 10.07
C GLY A 56 0.41 12.17 10.94
N GLU A 57 1.41 11.38 11.33
CA GLU A 57 2.54 11.85 12.12
C GLU A 57 3.83 11.88 11.29
N LYS A 58 4.58 12.98 11.42
CA LYS A 58 5.93 13.07 10.87
C LYS A 58 6.89 12.28 11.76
N ARG A 59 7.61 11.32 11.18
CA ARG A 59 8.67 10.61 11.92
C ARG A 59 9.73 11.59 12.42
N LYS A 60 10.26 11.34 13.62
CA LYS A 60 11.41 12.08 14.15
C LYS A 60 12.58 12.02 13.14
N ARG A 61 13.26 13.15 12.98
CA ARG A 61 14.43 13.27 12.09
C ARG A 61 15.56 12.39 12.66
N GLY A 62 16.18 11.56 11.84
CA GLY A 62 17.26 10.66 12.26
C GLY A 62 17.24 9.31 11.53
N ARG A 63 18.30 8.52 11.75
CA ARG A 63 18.45 7.17 11.16
C ARG A 63 17.35 6.24 11.68
N PRO A 64 16.59 5.54 10.81
CA PRO A 64 15.64 4.53 11.25
C PRO A 64 16.34 3.42 12.05
N THR A 65 15.77 3.02 13.19
CA THR A 65 16.34 2.00 14.08
C THR A 65 16.56 0.65 13.39
N LYS A 66 15.71 0.31 12.40
CA LYS A 66 15.84 -0.92 11.59
C LYS A 66 17.07 -0.93 10.69
N ALA A 67 17.70 0.22 10.44
CA ALA A 67 18.91 0.34 9.62
C ALA A 67 20.20 0.26 10.48
N LYS A 68 20.22 -0.54 11.55
CA LYS A 68 21.39 -0.70 12.44
C LYS A 68 22.40 -1.70 11.84
N ALA A 69 23.40 -1.20 11.12
CA ALA A 69 24.76 -1.74 11.12
C ALA A 69 25.75 -0.72 10.53
N ALA A 70 26.83 -0.44 11.27
CA ALA A 70 28.18 -0.93 10.97
C ALA A 70 28.96 -0.81 12.29
N LEU A 71 29.20 -1.95 12.97
CA LEU A 71 30.13 -1.99 14.07
C LEU A 71 31.52 -2.00 13.45
N LEU A 72 32.18 -0.84 13.39
CA LEU A 72 33.62 -0.77 13.10
C LEU A 72 34.32 -1.06 14.43
N ILE A 73 34.63 -2.34 14.68
CA ILE A 73 35.61 -2.68 15.72
C ILE A 73 36.97 -2.32 15.13
N GLN A 74 37.66 -1.35 15.71
CA GLN A 74 39.11 -1.20 15.57
C GLN A 74 39.77 -1.64 16.87
#